data_AF-A0A2J8K988-F1
#
_entry.id   AF-A0A2J8K988-F1
#
_cell.length_a   1.000
_cell.length_b   1.000
_cell.length_c   1.000
_cell.angle_alpha   90.00
_cell.angle_beta   90.00
_cell.angle_gamma   90.00
#
_symmetry.space_group_name_H-M   'P 1'
#
loop_
_entity.id
_entity.type
_entity.pdbx_description
1 polymer ?
#
loop_
_entity_poly.entity_id
_entity_poly.type
_entity_poly.pdbx_seq_one_letter_code
_entity_poly.pdbx_strand_id
1 'polypeptide(L)'
;DSQITANALKILLNEAFSKRTDIKFDGFNINTCREMISLLDSNGTGTLGAVEFKTLWLKIQKYLEIYWETDYNHSGTIDAHEMRTALRKAGFTLNSQVQQTIALRYACSKLGINFDSFVACMIRLETLFKLFSLLDKDKDGMVQLSLAEWLCCVLV
;
A
#
# COMPACT_ATOMS: atom_id res chain seq x y z
N ASP A 1 0.27 -4.03 -27.62
CA ASP A 1 0.61 -3.50 -26.28
C ASP A 1 -0.43 -3.92 -25.27
N SER A 2 -0.05 -4.81 -24.35
CA SER A 2 -0.97 -5.37 -23.35
C SER A 2 -1.00 -4.49 -22.11
N GLN A 3 -2.07 -3.71 -21.95
CA GLN A 3 -2.36 -2.90 -20.77
C GLN A 3 -3.14 -3.72 -19.74
N ILE A 4 -2.78 -3.60 -18.46
CA ILE A 4 -3.44 -4.32 -17.36
C ILE A 4 -4.41 -3.37 -16.65
N THR A 5 -5.69 -3.71 -16.67
CA THR A 5 -6.75 -2.98 -15.96
C THR A 5 -6.80 -3.35 -14.49
N ALA A 6 -7.46 -2.54 -13.64
CA ALA A 6 -7.63 -2.84 -12.22
C ALA A 6 -8.28 -4.21 -11.94
N ASN A 7 -9.26 -4.61 -12.77
CA ASN A 7 -9.91 -5.92 -12.65
C ASN A 7 -8.96 -7.07 -13.02
N ALA A 8 -8.19 -6.91 -14.11
CA ALA A 8 -7.20 -7.90 -14.51
C ALA A 8 -6.10 -8.02 -13.45
N LEU A 9 -5.60 -6.90 -12.92
CA LEU A 9 -4.62 -6.85 -11.85
C LEU A 9 -5.12 -7.58 -10.59
N LYS A 10 -6.38 -7.35 -10.19
CA LYS A 10 -7.01 -8.03 -9.07
C LYS A 10 -6.98 -9.55 -9.23
N ILE A 11 -7.38 -10.04 -10.40
CA ILE A 11 -7.40 -11.48 -10.69
C ILE A 11 -5.97 -12.05 -10.61
N LEU A 12 -5.02 -11.43 -11.32
CA LEU A 12 -3.63 -11.88 -11.38
C LEU A 12 -2.97 -11.94 -9.99
N LEU A 13 -3.10 -10.88 -9.20
CA LEU A 13 -2.51 -10.84 -7.86
C LEU A 13 -3.19 -11.83 -6.91
N ASN A 14 -4.52 -11.92 -6.93
CA ASN A 14 -5.23 -12.85 -6.05
C ASN A 14 -4.93 -14.31 -6.40
N GLU A 15 -4.80 -14.66 -7.68
CA GLU A 15 -4.36 -16.00 -8.10
C GLU A 15 -2.93 -16.31 -7.66
N ALA A 16 -2.04 -15.32 -7.69
CA ALA A 16 -0.65 -15.49 -7.28
C ALA A 16 -0.48 -15.72 -5.78
N PHE A 17 -1.26 -15.02 -4.94
CA PHE A 17 -1.12 -15.08 -3.48
C PHE A 17 -2.10 -16.03 -2.79
N SER A 18 -3.25 -16.37 -3.39
CA SER A 18 -4.23 -17.30 -2.79
C SER A 18 -3.70 -18.73 -2.58
N LYS A 19 -2.67 -19.13 -3.33
CA LYS A 19 -2.05 -20.46 -3.23
C LYS A 19 -1.03 -20.55 -2.09
N ARG A 20 -0.70 -19.45 -1.44
CA ARG A 20 0.29 -19.38 -0.37
C ARG A 20 -0.34 -19.69 0.98
N THR A 21 0.28 -20.61 1.73
CA THR A 21 -0.18 -21.03 3.06
C THR A 21 0.61 -20.40 4.21
N ASP A 22 1.71 -19.74 3.88
CA ASP A 22 2.65 -19.09 4.79
C ASP A 22 2.27 -17.65 5.15
N ILE A 23 1.19 -17.12 4.57
CA ILE A 23 0.64 -15.80 4.87
C ILE A 23 -0.87 -15.88 5.03
N LYS A 24 -1.45 -15.03 5.91
CA LYS A 24 -2.89 -14.77 5.89
C LYS A 24 -3.19 -13.72 4.83
N PHE A 25 -4.06 -14.08 3.89
CA PHE A 25 -4.39 -13.27 2.73
C PHE A 25 -5.87 -13.47 2.37
N ASP A 26 -6.66 -12.41 2.46
CA ASP A 26 -8.10 -12.43 2.16
C ASP A 26 -8.41 -11.98 0.72
N GLY A 27 -7.39 -11.55 -0.02
CA GLY A 27 -7.51 -11.07 -1.39
C GLY A 27 -7.51 -9.56 -1.50
N PHE A 28 -6.81 -9.05 -2.52
CA PHE A 28 -6.89 -7.65 -2.89
C PHE A 28 -8.29 -7.31 -3.40
N ASN A 29 -8.85 -6.22 -2.88
CA ASN A 29 -10.07 -5.64 -3.39
C ASN A 29 -9.78 -4.71 -4.58
N ILE A 30 -10.84 -4.30 -5.29
CA ILE A 30 -10.70 -3.47 -6.50
C ILE A 30 -10.15 -2.08 -6.21
N ASN A 31 -10.44 -1.51 -5.03
CA ASN A 31 -9.97 -0.17 -4.67
C ASN A 31 -8.46 -0.19 -4.40
N THR A 32 -7.95 -1.21 -3.68
CA THR A 32 -6.51 -1.41 -3.52
C THR A 32 -5.81 -1.58 -4.86
N CYS A 33 -6.40 -2.31 -5.80
CA CYS A 33 -5.84 -2.46 -7.14
C CYS A 33 -5.84 -1.12 -7.91
N ARG A 34 -6.87 -0.27 -7.76
CA ARG A 34 -6.89 1.07 -8.36
C ARG A 34 -5.82 1.98 -7.76
N GLU A 35 -5.63 1.94 -6.44
CA GLU A 35 -4.57 2.69 -5.76
C GLU A 35 -3.18 2.25 -6.22
N MET A 36 -2.96 0.93 -6.39
CA MET A 36 -1.71 0.40 -6.96
C MET A 36 -1.45 0.93 -8.37
N ILE A 37 -2.50 1.02 -9.20
CA ILE A 37 -2.39 1.59 -10.54
C ILE A 37 -2.06 3.07 -10.45
N SER A 38 -2.83 3.85 -9.69
CA SER A 38 -2.62 5.30 -9.53
C SER A 38 -1.22 5.65 -9.05
N LEU A 39 -0.59 4.81 -8.21
CA LEU A 39 0.76 5.03 -7.72
C LEU A 39 1.87 4.80 -8.77
N LEU A 40 1.61 3.96 -9.78
CA LEU A 40 2.61 3.44 -10.73
C LEU A 40 2.39 3.92 -12.17
N ASP A 41 1.14 4.25 -12.52
CA ASP A 41 0.71 4.72 -13.84
C ASP A 41 1.31 6.10 -14.13
N SER A 42 2.51 6.06 -14.71
CA SER A 42 3.29 7.26 -15.00
C SER A 42 2.87 7.90 -16.33
N ASN A 43 2.17 7.14 -17.17
CA ASN A 43 1.68 7.56 -18.47
C ASN A 43 0.21 8.05 -18.44
N GLY A 44 -0.48 7.92 -17.30
CA GLY A 44 -1.84 8.42 -17.09
C GLY A 44 -2.91 7.65 -17.86
N THR A 45 -2.66 6.37 -18.17
CA THR A 45 -3.60 5.54 -18.96
C THR A 45 -4.75 4.97 -18.15
N GLY A 46 -4.67 5.03 -16.82
CA GLY A 46 -5.56 4.30 -15.90
C GLY A 46 -5.31 2.78 -15.89
N THR A 47 -4.18 2.34 -16.46
CA THR A 47 -3.79 0.95 -16.60
C THR A 47 -2.29 0.78 -16.35
N LEU A 48 -1.80 -0.46 -16.28
CA LEU A 48 -0.35 -0.73 -16.19
C LEU A 48 0.16 -1.35 -17.47
N GLY A 49 1.18 -0.72 -18.05
CA GLY A 49 2.04 -1.36 -19.02
C GLY A 49 2.98 -2.39 -18.36
N ALA A 50 3.71 -3.14 -19.17
CA ALA A 50 4.56 -4.23 -18.66
C ALA A 50 5.64 -3.76 -17.68
N VAL A 51 6.24 -2.58 -17.92
CA VAL A 51 7.29 -2.00 -17.06
C VAL A 51 6.71 -1.54 -15.72
N GLU A 52 5.54 -0.90 -15.74
CA GLU A 52 4.86 -0.41 -14.53
C GLU A 52 4.38 -1.60 -13.70
N PHE A 53 3.82 -2.63 -14.34
CA PHE A 53 3.44 -3.88 -13.66
C PHE A 53 4.65 -4.61 -13.05
N LYS A 54 5.77 -4.70 -13.77
CA LYS A 54 7.01 -5.28 -13.21
C LYS A 54 7.46 -4.53 -11.97
N THR A 55 7.37 -3.21 -11.99
CA THR A 55 7.74 -2.35 -10.86
C THR A 55 6.81 -2.59 -9.66
N LEU A 56 5.50 -2.66 -9.90
CA LEU A 56 4.51 -3.02 -8.89
C LEU A 56 4.81 -4.40 -8.28
N TRP A 57 5.06 -5.40 -9.12
CA TRP A 57 5.33 -6.77 -8.68
C TRP A 57 6.56 -6.84 -7.77
N LEU A 58 7.68 -6.25 -8.18
CA LEU A 58 8.90 -6.20 -7.36
C LEU A 58 8.67 -5.49 -6.03
N LYS A 59 7.85 -4.44 -6.03
CA LYS A 59 7.47 -3.73 -4.80
C LYS A 59 6.65 -4.61 -3.86
N ILE A 60 5.67 -5.34 -4.38
CA ILE A 60 4.88 -6.30 -3.58
C ILE A 60 5.77 -7.43 -3.05
N GLN A 61 6.73 -7.94 -3.82
CA GLN A 61 7.71 -8.94 -3.34
C GLN A 61 8.54 -8.39 -2.18
N LYS A 62 9.04 -7.15 -2.28
CA LYS A 62 9.74 -6.51 -1.16
C LYS A 62 8.86 -6.35 0.08
N TYR A 63 7.58 -6.02 -0.09
CA TYR A 63 6.64 -5.95 1.02
C TYR A 63 6.37 -7.32 1.63
N LEU A 64 6.34 -8.38 0.83
CA LEU A 64 6.23 -9.75 1.33
C LEU A 64 7.45 -10.17 2.16
N GLU A 65 8.66 -9.84 1.71
CA GLU A 65 9.89 -10.07 2.49
C GLU A 65 9.83 -9.34 3.84
N ILE A 66 9.48 -8.05 3.83
CA ILE A 66 9.31 -7.27 5.07
C ILE A 66 8.26 -7.92 5.97
N TYR A 67 7.12 -8.33 5.40
CA TYR A 67 6.02 -8.94 6.15
C TYR A 67 6.50 -10.17 6.93
N TRP A 68 7.20 -11.07 6.26
CA TRP A 68 7.78 -12.27 6.88
C TRP A 68 8.84 -11.97 7.92
N GLU A 69 9.74 -11.03 7.66
CA GLU A 69 10.77 -10.65 8.63
C GLU A 69 10.19 -10.03 9.90
N THR A 70 8.94 -9.56 9.87
CA THR A 70 8.28 -8.91 11.00
C THR A 70 7.25 -9.75 11.73
N ASP A 71 6.74 -10.83 11.13
CA ASP A 71 5.86 -11.81 11.77
C ASP A 71 6.68 -12.76 12.66
N TYR A 72 7.22 -12.23 13.75
CA TYR A 72 8.16 -12.95 14.63
C TYR A 72 7.52 -14.13 15.35
N ASN A 73 6.22 -14.04 15.62
CA ASN A 73 5.45 -15.09 16.26
C ASN A 73 4.93 -16.14 15.26
N HIS A 74 5.20 -15.96 13.95
CA HIS A 74 4.74 -16.82 12.86
C HIS A 74 3.21 -17.04 12.89
N SER A 75 2.47 -16.02 13.30
CA SER A 75 1.01 -16.07 13.34
C SER A 75 0.39 -16.00 11.93
N GLY A 76 1.18 -15.59 10.94
CA GLY A 76 0.74 -15.26 9.59
C GLY A 76 0.07 -13.89 9.49
N THR A 77 0.08 -13.09 10.57
CA THR A 77 -0.49 -11.74 10.66
C THR A 77 0.49 -10.79 11.34
N ILE A 78 0.40 -9.49 11.06
CA ILE A 78 1.18 -8.46 11.75
C ILE A 78 0.32 -7.76 12.81
N ASP A 79 0.75 -7.74 14.06
CA ASP A 79 0.09 -6.96 15.11
C ASP A 79 0.50 -5.47 15.11
N ALA A 80 -0.10 -4.66 15.98
CA ALA A 80 0.19 -3.22 16.06
C ALA A 80 1.63 -2.89 16.50
N HIS A 81 2.31 -3.78 17.22
CA HIS A 81 3.72 -3.62 17.58
C HIS A 81 4.63 -3.96 16.38
N GLU A 82 4.40 -5.11 15.75
CA GLU A 82 5.12 -5.57 14.57
C GLU A 82 4.97 -4.58 13.40
N MET A 83 3.79 -3.97 13.25
CA MET A 83 3.53 -2.95 12.23
C MET A 83 4.49 -1.75 12.32
N ARG A 84 4.88 -1.35 13.53
CA ARG A 84 5.86 -0.26 13.72
C ARG A 84 7.23 -0.63 13.17
N THR A 85 7.64 -1.88 13.34
CA THR A 85 8.89 -2.41 12.79
C THR A 85 8.80 -2.53 11.27
N ALA A 86 7.68 -3.04 10.75
CA ALA A 86 7.43 -3.18 9.32
C ALA A 86 7.46 -1.84 8.59
N LEU A 87 6.81 -0.81 9.15
CA LEU A 87 6.84 0.56 8.62
C LEU A 87 8.27 1.10 8.50
N ARG A 88 9.11 0.91 9.53
CA ARG A 88 10.51 1.33 9.51
C ARG A 88 11.32 0.57 8.46
N LYS A 89 11.17 -0.75 8.36
CA LYS A 89 11.81 -1.59 7.33
C LYS A 89 11.38 -1.19 5.91
N ALA A 90 10.13 -0.75 5.75
CA ALA A 90 9.61 -0.22 4.50
C ALA A 90 10.12 1.20 4.17
N GLY A 91 10.80 1.87 5.11
CA GLY A 91 11.39 3.20 4.94
C GLY A 91 10.54 4.35 5.48
N PHE A 92 9.45 4.06 6.19
CA PHE A 92 8.57 5.08 6.76
C PHE A 92 8.98 5.43 8.20
N THR A 93 9.18 6.73 8.45
CA THR A 93 9.35 7.27 9.80
C THR A 93 8.10 8.06 10.18
N LEU A 94 7.27 7.46 11.03
CA LEU A 94 5.96 8.00 11.41
C LEU A 94 5.88 8.19 12.92
N ASN A 95 5.14 9.22 13.35
CA ASN A 95 4.85 9.44 14.77
C ASN A 95 3.81 8.43 15.29
N SER A 96 3.66 8.36 16.61
CA SER A 96 2.77 7.40 17.28
C SER A 96 1.30 7.57 16.90
N GLN A 97 0.85 8.81 16.68
CA GLN A 97 -0.53 9.11 16.30
C GLN A 97 -0.89 8.51 14.95
N VAL A 98 -0.04 8.72 13.93
CA VAL A 98 -0.25 8.15 12.58
C VAL A 98 -0.18 6.62 12.63
N GLN A 99 0.74 6.05 13.41
CA GLN A 99 0.83 4.59 13.59
C GLN A 99 -0.45 4.00 14.20
N GLN A 100 -1.06 4.70 15.17
CA GLN A 100 -2.32 4.26 15.77
C GLN A 100 -3.48 4.33 14.76
N THR A 101 -3.54 5.39 13.94
CA THR A 101 -4.53 5.48 12.85
C THR A 101 -4.37 4.35 11.84
N ILE A 102 -3.14 4.00 11.48
CA ILE A 102 -2.83 2.87 10.59
C ILE A 102 -3.36 1.57 11.20
N ALA A 103 -3.04 1.29 12.47
CA ALA A 103 -3.50 0.08 13.14
C ALA A 103 -5.03 -0.01 13.15
N LEU A 104 -5.74 1.08 13.47
CA LEU A 104 -7.21 1.11 13.47
C LEU A 104 -7.81 0.91 12.08
N ARG A 105 -7.16 1.42 11.03
CA ARG A 105 -7.70 1.39 9.67
C ARG A 105 -7.48 0.08 8.94
N TYR A 106 -6.39 -0.62 9.22
CA TYR A 106 -5.93 -1.80 8.46
C TYR A 106 -5.94 -3.11 9.26
N ALA A 107 -6.14 -3.06 10.59
CA ALA A 107 -6.33 -4.28 11.36
C ALA A 107 -7.66 -4.95 11.04
N CYS A 108 -7.64 -6.29 11.02
CA CYS A 108 -8.84 -7.11 10.93
C CYS A 108 -9.53 -7.25 12.30
N SER A 109 -10.66 -7.95 12.34
CA SER A 109 -11.45 -8.17 13.56
C SER A 109 -10.69 -8.88 14.69
N LYS A 110 -9.56 -9.52 14.39
CA LYS A 110 -8.67 -10.18 15.37
C LYS A 110 -7.47 -9.32 15.79
N LEU A 111 -7.47 -8.02 15.49
CA LEU A 111 -6.39 -7.07 15.78
C LEU A 111 -5.07 -7.35 15.05
N GLY A 112 -5.06 -8.28 14.09
CA GLY A 112 -3.93 -8.54 13.19
C GLY A 112 -4.13 -7.93 11.81
N ILE A 113 -3.05 -7.63 11.11
CA ILE A 113 -3.04 -7.06 9.76
C ILE A 113 -2.63 -8.18 8.79
N ASN A 114 -3.57 -8.60 7.94
CA ASN A 114 -3.32 -9.58 6.88
C ASN A 114 -2.43 -8.97 5.77
N PHE A 115 -1.84 -9.82 4.94
CA PHE A 115 -0.90 -9.38 3.91
C PHE A 115 -1.51 -8.38 2.91
N ASP A 116 -2.76 -8.60 2.47
CA ASP A 116 -3.47 -7.69 1.57
C ASP A 116 -3.67 -6.30 2.20
N SER A 117 -4.09 -6.23 3.46
CA SER A 117 -4.22 -4.98 4.22
C SER A 117 -2.88 -4.28 4.45
N PHE A 118 -1.82 -5.05 4.72
CA PHE A 118 -0.47 -4.51 4.88
C PHE A 118 0.01 -3.83 3.59
N VAL A 119 -0.10 -4.52 2.46
CA VAL A 119 0.28 -3.97 1.15
C VAL A 119 -0.59 -2.77 0.80
N ALA A 120 -1.91 -2.82 1.05
CA ALA A 120 -2.79 -1.66 0.85
C ALA A 120 -2.34 -0.44 1.67
N CYS A 121 -1.91 -0.66 2.93
CA CYS A 121 -1.36 0.40 3.77
C CYS A 121 -0.07 0.99 3.19
N MET A 122 0.89 0.14 2.77
CA MET A 122 2.16 0.61 2.21
C MET A 122 1.96 1.42 0.92
N ILE A 123 1.08 0.94 0.03
CA ILE A 123 0.73 1.63 -1.22
C ILE A 123 0.11 2.99 -0.90
N ARG A 124 -0.89 3.05 -0.01
CA ARG A 124 -1.54 4.31 0.36
C ARG A 124 -0.57 5.30 1.00
N LEU A 125 0.31 4.85 1.91
CA LEU A 125 1.33 5.71 2.50
C LEU A 125 2.26 6.27 1.43
N GLU A 126 2.78 5.44 0.53
CA GLU A 126 3.66 5.91 -0.55
C GLU A 126 2.97 6.94 -1.43
N THR A 127 1.70 6.73 -1.79
CA THR A 127 0.89 7.70 -2.56
C THR A 127 0.79 9.02 -1.81
N LEU A 128 0.47 8.99 -0.51
CA LEU A 128 0.32 10.21 0.30
C LEU A 128 1.64 10.95 0.47
N PHE A 129 2.76 10.26 0.68
CA PHE A 129 4.09 10.89 0.75
C PHE A 129 4.49 11.53 -0.58
N LYS A 130 4.25 10.86 -1.71
CA LYS A 130 4.50 11.42 -3.04
C LYS A 130 3.64 12.65 -3.30
N LEU A 131 2.34 12.57 -3.01
CA LEU A 131 1.42 13.69 -3.18
C LEU A 131 1.84 14.89 -2.32
N PHE A 132 2.15 14.65 -1.05
CA PHE A 132 2.64 15.70 -0.15
C PHE A 132 3.92 16.35 -0.69
N SER A 133 4.90 15.55 -1.11
CA SER A 133 6.16 16.06 -1.68
C SER A 133 5.99 16.83 -3.00
N LEU A 134 4.92 16.59 -3.76
CA LEU A 134 4.61 17.37 -4.97
C LEU A 134 4.01 18.74 -4.61
N LEU A 135 3.31 18.83 -3.49
CA LEU A 135 2.63 20.03 -3.01
C LEU A 135 3.55 20.92 -2.16
N ASP A 136 4.39 20.32 -1.32
CA ASP A 136 5.38 20.98 -0.45
C ASP A 136 6.64 21.36 -1.26
N LYS A 137 6.56 22.47 -2.00
CA LYS A 137 7.62 22.90 -2.94
C LYS A 137 8.82 23.51 -2.23
N ASP A 138 8.61 24.15 -1.09
CA ASP A 138 9.63 24.79 -0.25
C ASP A 138 10.21 23.85 0.82
N LYS A 139 9.62 22.66 0.99
CA LYS A 139 10.11 21.59 1.88
C LYS A 139 10.11 22.01 3.34
N ASP A 140 9.14 22.83 3.73
CA ASP A 140 8.97 23.28 5.11
C ASP A 140 8.11 22.32 5.93
N GLY A 141 7.53 21.30 5.29
CA GLY A 141 6.67 20.30 5.91
C GLY A 141 5.22 20.76 6.08
N MET A 142 4.80 21.83 5.40
CA MET A 142 3.44 22.37 5.41
C MET A 142 2.90 22.51 3.99
N VAL A 143 1.60 22.31 3.82
CA VAL A 143 0.91 22.54 2.54
C VAL A 143 -0.37 23.31 2.80
N GLN A 144 -0.57 24.41 2.06
CA GLN A 144 -1.82 25.15 2.06
C GLN A 144 -2.67 24.74 0.86
N LEU A 145 -3.88 24.23 1.11
CA LEU A 145 -4.83 23.80 0.09
C LEU A 145 -6.16 24.53 0.24
N SER A 146 -6.76 24.89 -0.89
CA SER A 146 -8.19 25.20 -0.97
C SER A 146 -9.02 23.93 -0.74
N LEU A 147 -10.32 24.10 -0.43
CA LEU A 147 -11.23 22.98 -0.26
C LEU A 147 -11.29 22.08 -1.52
N ALA A 148 -11.28 22.67 -2.71
CA ALA A 148 -11.32 21.92 -3.96
C ALA A 148 -10.06 21.07 -4.15
N GLU A 149 -8.88 21.64 -3.90
CA GLU A 149 -7.61 20.92 -3.98
C GLU A 149 -7.54 19.78 -2.95
N TRP A 150 -8.00 20.03 -1.72
CA TRP A 150 -8.10 19.00 -0.70
C TRP A 150 -9.02 17.85 -1.11
N LEU A 151 -10.21 18.15 -1.64
CA LEU A 151 -11.14 17.13 -2.12
C LEU A 151 -10.54 16.30 -3.25
N CYS A 152 -9.86 16.93 -4.22
CA CYS A 152 -9.15 16.21 -5.27
C CYS A 152 -8.04 15.31 -4.71
N CYS A 153 -7.29 15.76 -3.71
CA CYS A 153 -6.23 14.96 -3.08
C CYS A 153 -6.76 13.72 -2.36
N VAL A 154 -7.94 13.80 -1.75
CA VAL A 154 -8.49 12.71 -0.93
C VAL A 154 -9.31 11.71 -1.75
N LEU A 155 -9.96 12.16 -2.82
CA LEU A 155 -10.83 11.33 -3.67
C LEU A 155 -10.08 10.50 -4.71
N VAL A 156 -8.82 10.85 -4.99
CA VAL A 156 -7.89 10.03 -5.78
C VAL A 156 -7.40 8.85 -4.95
#